data_AF-A0A2E9DT19-F1
#
_entry.id   AF-A0A2E9DT19-F1
#
_cell.length_a   1.000
_cell.length_b   1.000
_cell.length_c   1.000
_cell.angle_alpha   90.00
_cell.angle_beta   90.00
_cell.angle_gamma   90.00
#
_symmetry.space_group_name_H-M   'P 1'
#
loop_
_entity.id
_entity.type
_entity.pdbx_description
1 polymer ?
#
loop_
_entity_poly.entity_id
_entity_poly.type
_entity_poly.pdbx_seq_one_letter_code
_entity_poly.pdbx_strand_id
1 'polypeptide(L)'
;VDAAAVLIYLMRSQRDAFGVTFFSDDIDFFAPAKSSLPHQRFVFSHLENLMLENFKENQKKKTALSAMINRSALLLKKRSLVILFSDFMAIENYEELNNAIKHLRYNKHEVVVFHINHDGLENQFNLRNKYYNVVDMETGEKMKLHPREIKEVYQRKRNEQLEQLNQLLIQHQVDLINVDIDRGFDEVLLQYLIKRKKIF
;
A
#
# COMPACT_ATOMS: atom_id res chain seq x y z
N VAL A 1 4.30 -8.40 1.49
CA VAL A 1 5.61 -8.44 2.18
C VAL A 1 6.76 -8.75 1.23
N ASP A 2 6.67 -9.81 0.41
CA ASP A 2 7.76 -10.24 -0.48
C ASP A 2 8.27 -9.14 -1.43
N ALA A 3 7.35 -8.39 -2.03
CA ALA A 3 7.68 -7.24 -2.86
C ALA A 3 8.61 -6.23 -2.17
N ALA A 4 8.34 -5.90 -0.90
CA ALA A 4 9.21 -5.00 -0.13
C ALA A 4 10.59 -5.63 0.12
N ALA A 5 10.64 -6.92 0.47
CA ALA A 5 11.90 -7.64 0.70
C ALA A 5 12.78 -7.68 -0.56
N VAL A 6 12.19 -7.95 -1.73
CA VAL A 6 12.88 -7.97 -3.02
C VAL A 6 13.43 -6.59 -3.40
N LEU A 7 12.65 -5.53 -3.20
CA LEU A 7 13.13 -4.16 -3.45
C LEU A 7 14.27 -3.77 -2.51
N ILE A 8 14.19 -4.12 -1.23
CA ILE A 8 15.27 -3.89 -0.26
C ILE A 8 16.53 -4.66 -0.66
N TYR A 9 16.38 -5.91 -1.09
CA TYR A 9 17.50 -6.70 -1.61
C TYR A 9 18.17 -6.02 -2.81
N LEU A 10 17.36 -5.56 -3.77
CA LEU A 10 17.85 -4.85 -4.95
C LEU A 10 18.57 -3.54 -4.57
N MET A 11 17.96 -2.70 -3.74
CA MET A 11 18.58 -1.44 -3.27
C MET A 11 19.93 -1.72 -2.58
N ARG A 12 19.98 -2.73 -1.71
CA ARG A 12 21.22 -3.14 -1.04
C ARG A 12 22.29 -3.58 -2.04
N SER A 13 21.91 -4.35 -3.06
CA SER A 13 22.84 -4.82 -4.11
C SER A 13 23.44 -3.65 -4.91
N GLN A 14 22.66 -2.58 -5.10
CA GLN A 14 23.08 -1.34 -5.75
C GLN A 14 23.80 -0.38 -4.79
N ARG A 15 24.01 -0.78 -3.53
CA ARG A 15 24.61 -0.01 -2.43
C ARG A 15 23.80 1.23 -2.03
N ASP A 16 22.52 1.27 -2.36
CA ASP A 16 21.60 2.28 -1.88
C ASP A 16 21.23 2.03 -0.41
N ALA A 17 20.94 3.13 0.31
CA ALA A 17 20.33 3.05 1.63
C ALA A 17 18.82 2.84 1.50
N PHE A 18 18.26 1.98 2.36
CA PHE A 18 16.82 1.70 2.40
C PHE A 18 16.31 1.82 3.83
N GLY A 19 15.04 2.15 3.96
CA GLY A 19 14.30 2.21 5.22
C GLY A 19 12.89 1.71 4.98
N VAL A 20 12.18 1.39 6.06
CA VAL A 20 10.83 0.80 6.01
C VAL A 20 9.99 1.37 7.13
N THR A 21 8.74 1.70 6.82
CA THR A 21 7.73 2.08 7.81
C THR A 21 6.54 1.13 7.65
N PHE A 22 6.06 0.56 8.75
CA PHE A 22 4.77 -0.13 8.80
C PHE A 22 3.81 0.74 9.59
N PHE A 23 2.56 0.81 9.15
CA PHE A 23 1.56 1.64 9.80
C PHE A 23 0.17 1.03 9.66
N SER A 24 -0.68 1.38 10.62
CA SER A 24 -2.11 1.12 10.67
C SER A 24 -2.82 2.40 11.09
N ASP A 25 -3.26 2.52 12.35
CA ASP A 25 -3.79 3.74 12.95
C ASP A 25 -2.66 4.60 13.55
N ASP A 26 -1.52 3.97 13.84
CA ASP A 26 -0.24 4.62 14.12
C ASP A 26 0.92 3.91 13.38
N ILE A 27 2.14 4.45 13.50
CA ILE A 27 3.37 3.84 13.03
C ILE A 27 3.70 2.66 13.95
N ASP A 28 3.44 1.45 13.47
CA ASP A 28 3.75 0.20 14.16
C ASP A 28 5.27 -0.06 14.20
N PHE A 29 5.98 0.36 13.15
CA PHE A 29 7.41 0.14 13.03
C PHE A 29 8.06 1.18 12.12
N PHE A 30 9.26 1.61 12.48
CA PHE A 30 10.09 2.49 11.67
C PHE A 30 11.56 2.06 11.69
N ALA A 31 12.10 1.80 10.50
CA ALA A 31 13.50 1.58 10.23
C ALA A 31 14.05 2.74 9.38
N PRO A 32 15.00 3.54 9.90
CA PRO A 32 15.57 4.66 9.15
C PRO A 32 16.45 4.16 8.00
N ALA A 33 16.65 5.02 6.99
CA ALA A 33 17.47 4.69 5.82
C ALA A 33 18.92 4.34 6.18
N LYS A 34 19.31 3.07 6.04
CA LYS A 34 20.68 2.56 6.22
C LYS A 34 21.00 1.52 5.15
N SER A 35 22.28 1.28 4.88
CA SER A 35 22.73 0.36 3.83
C SER A 35 23.52 -0.85 4.35
N SER A 36 23.60 -1.06 5.67
CA SER A 36 24.42 -2.14 6.23
C SER A 36 23.72 -3.51 6.13
N LEU A 37 24.51 -4.58 6.00
CA LEU A 37 23.97 -5.95 5.99
C LEU A 37 23.24 -6.32 7.32
N PRO A 38 23.76 -5.95 8.51
CA PRO A 38 23.01 -6.15 9.74
C PRO A 38 21.65 -5.43 9.74
N HIS A 39 21.58 -4.23 9.15
CA HIS A 39 20.32 -3.51 9.04
C HIS A 39 19.33 -4.22 8.13
N GLN A 40 19.79 -4.79 7.00
CA GLN A 40 18.94 -5.58 6.11
C GLN A 40 18.32 -6.78 6.84
N ARG A 41 19.14 -7.54 7.58
CA ARG A 41 18.66 -8.69 8.37
C ARG A 41 17.64 -8.26 9.43
N PHE A 42 17.90 -7.13 10.09
CA PHE A 42 16.96 -6.55 11.05
C PHE A 42 15.62 -6.17 10.41
N VAL A 43 15.62 -5.56 9.23
CA VAL A 43 14.36 -5.23 8.53
C VAL A 43 13.64 -6.50 8.07
N PHE A 44 14.38 -7.49 7.56
CA PHE A 44 13.80 -8.76 7.12
C PHE A 44 13.14 -9.55 8.25
N SER A 45 13.70 -9.55 9.45
CA SER A 45 13.04 -10.21 10.59
C SER A 45 11.70 -9.55 10.94
N HIS A 46 11.57 -8.23 10.76
CA HIS A 46 10.29 -7.55 11.00
C HIS A 46 9.27 -7.82 9.87
N LEU A 47 9.74 -7.91 8.62
CA LEU A 47 8.89 -8.34 7.49
C LEU A 47 8.38 -9.77 7.67
N GLU A 48 9.23 -10.69 8.14
CA GLU A 48 8.86 -12.07 8.44
C GLU A 48 7.81 -12.13 9.57
N ASN A 49 8.01 -11.36 10.64
CA ASN A 49 7.02 -11.26 11.71
C ASN A 49 5.65 -10.79 11.20
N LEU A 50 5.60 -9.82 10.29
CA LEU A 50 4.33 -9.39 9.67
C LEU A 50 3.65 -10.50 8.87
N MET A 51 4.39 -11.42 8.24
CA MET A 51 3.79 -12.56 7.53
C MET A 51 3.21 -13.60 8.49
N LEU A 52 3.81 -13.74 9.68
CA LEU A 52 3.37 -14.67 10.71
C LEU A 52 2.21 -14.14 11.55
N GLU A 53 1.92 -12.84 11.47
CA GLU A 53 0.76 -12.23 12.10
C GLU A 53 -0.53 -12.70 11.41
N ASN A 54 -1.22 -13.63 12.05
CA ASN A 54 -2.57 -14.00 11.66
C ASN A 54 -3.58 -12.96 12.12
N PHE A 55 -4.61 -12.73 11.31
CA PHE A 55 -5.77 -11.93 11.69
C PHE A 55 -6.34 -12.44 13.03
N LYS A 56 -6.45 -11.53 14.01
CA LYS A 56 -7.09 -11.79 15.30
C LYS A 56 -8.35 -10.93 15.36
N GLU A 57 -9.52 -11.56 15.46
CA GLU A 57 -10.84 -10.88 15.52
C GLU A 57 -10.92 -9.81 16.64
N ASN A 58 -10.06 -9.92 17.66
CA ASN A 58 -9.98 -8.98 18.79
C ASN A 58 -8.97 -7.83 18.59
N GLN A 59 -8.18 -7.83 17.52
CA GLN A 59 -7.22 -6.76 17.19
C GLN A 59 -7.79 -5.92 16.06
N LYS A 60 -8.66 -4.98 16.43
CA LYS A 60 -9.29 -4.03 15.52
C LYS A 60 -8.35 -2.85 15.34
N LYS A 61 -7.70 -2.74 14.18
CA LYS A 61 -6.79 -1.63 13.87
C LYS A 61 -7.21 -0.94 12.58
N LYS A 62 -7.77 0.26 12.74
CA LYS A 62 -8.07 1.17 11.63
C LYS A 62 -6.82 1.53 10.87
N THR A 63 -6.99 1.92 9.61
CA THR A 63 -5.89 2.48 8.82
C THR A 63 -6.08 3.98 8.65
N ALA A 64 -5.26 4.79 9.33
CA ALA A 64 -5.27 6.24 9.23
C ALA A 64 -4.39 6.73 8.07
N LEU A 65 -4.70 6.31 6.83
CA LEU A 65 -3.80 6.38 5.67
C LEU A 65 -3.18 7.78 5.45
N SER A 66 -4.02 8.82 5.34
CA SER A 66 -3.56 10.19 5.06
C SER A 66 -2.65 10.75 6.17
N ALA A 67 -3.01 10.49 7.43
CA ALA A 67 -2.23 10.88 8.59
C ALA A 67 -0.88 10.16 8.62
N MET A 68 -0.86 8.86 8.33
CA MET A 68 0.35 8.03 8.34
C MET A 68 1.31 8.38 7.21
N ILE A 69 0.81 8.71 6.02
CA ILE A 69 1.64 9.22 4.92
C ILE A 69 2.30 10.54 5.34
N ASN A 70 1.53 11.47 5.92
CA ASN A 70 2.08 12.74 6.42
C ASN A 70 3.13 12.54 7.52
N ARG A 71 2.85 11.68 8.49
CA ARG A 71 3.76 11.38 9.60
C ARG A 71 5.05 10.73 9.08
N SER A 72 4.93 9.81 8.12
CA SER A 72 6.06 9.18 7.44
C SER A 72 6.89 10.20 6.66
N ALA A 73 6.25 11.16 5.98
CA ALA A 73 6.94 12.23 5.25
C ALA A 73 7.85 13.06 6.17
N LEU A 74 7.42 13.34 7.41
CA LEU A 74 8.21 14.08 8.39
C LEU A 74 9.46 13.32 8.87
N LEU A 75 9.46 11.98 8.79
CA LEU A 75 10.61 11.15 9.16
C LEU A 75 11.68 11.14 8.05
N LEU A 76 11.32 11.51 6.82
CA LEU A 76 12.21 11.54 5.67
C LEU A 76 13.05 12.84 5.66
N LYS A 77 14.31 12.73 6.09
CA LYS A 77 15.23 13.89 6.18
C LYS A 77 15.91 14.28 4.86
N LYS A 78 15.86 13.41 3.85
CA LYS A 78 16.58 13.57 2.58
C LYS A 78 15.67 13.23 1.41
N ARG A 79 15.96 13.81 0.24
CA ARG A 79 15.32 13.42 -1.02
C ARG A 79 15.48 11.92 -1.22
N SER A 80 14.36 11.22 -1.34
CA SER A 80 14.29 9.76 -1.39
C SER A 80 13.30 9.33 -2.47
N LEU A 81 13.45 8.08 -2.92
CA LEU A 81 12.39 7.35 -3.60
C LEU A 81 11.49 6.73 -2.53
N VAL A 82 10.22 7.10 -2.54
CA VAL A 82 9.19 6.59 -1.64
C VAL A 82 8.33 5.61 -2.41
N ILE A 83 8.31 4.37 -1.95
CA ILE A 83 7.48 3.30 -2.51
C ILE A 83 6.37 3.01 -1.50
N LEU A 84 5.13 3.32 -1.86
CA LEU A 84 3.96 3.12 -1.01
C LEU A 84 3.19 1.89 -1.48
N PHE A 85 2.89 1.00 -0.55
CA PHE A 85 2.06 -0.19 -0.75
C PHE A 85 0.78 -0.03 0.04
N SER A 86 -0.39 -0.03 -0.61
CA SER A 86 -1.70 0.06 0.04
C SER A 86 -2.81 -0.42 -0.89
N ASP A 87 -3.91 -0.93 -0.32
CA ASP A 87 -5.16 -1.24 -1.03
C ASP A 87 -6.07 -0.02 -1.23
N PHE A 88 -5.71 1.11 -0.60
CA PHE A 88 -6.46 2.35 -0.58
C PHE A 88 -7.93 2.20 -0.14
N MET A 89 -8.26 1.17 0.64
CA MET A 89 -9.63 0.94 1.12
C MET A 89 -10.01 1.95 2.22
N ALA A 90 -9.05 2.37 3.04
CA ALA A 90 -9.25 3.29 4.16
C ALA A 90 -9.06 4.78 3.81
N ILE A 91 -9.54 5.22 2.64
CA ILE A 91 -9.57 6.66 2.31
C ILE A 91 -10.80 7.29 2.96
N GLU A 92 -10.59 8.00 4.07
CA GLU A 92 -11.65 8.76 4.74
C GLU A 92 -11.86 10.14 4.09
N ASN A 93 -10.77 10.80 3.70
CA ASN A 93 -10.79 12.15 3.12
C ASN A 93 -9.74 12.31 2.02
N TYR A 94 -10.21 12.54 0.79
CA TYR A 94 -9.34 12.75 -0.38
C TYR A 94 -8.52 14.03 -0.32
N GLU A 95 -9.02 15.09 0.32
CA GLU A 95 -8.29 16.34 0.45
C GLU A 95 -7.06 16.16 1.36
N GLU A 96 -7.21 15.39 2.44
CA GLU A 96 -6.11 15.05 3.32
C GLU A 96 -5.08 14.15 2.64
N LEU A 97 -5.53 13.15 1.88
CA LEU A 97 -4.65 12.29 1.08
C LEU A 97 -3.88 13.14 0.06
N ASN A 98 -4.58 14.04 -0.63
CA ASN A 98 -4.00 14.97 -1.60
C ASN A 98 -2.91 15.83 -0.95
N ASN A 99 -3.18 16.39 0.22
CA ASN A 99 -2.21 17.17 0.98
C ASN A 99 -1.00 16.32 1.42
N ALA A 100 -1.22 15.06 1.83
CA ALA A 100 -0.15 14.15 2.22
C ALA A 100 0.79 13.81 1.05
N ILE A 101 0.23 13.47 -0.12
CA ILE A 101 1.00 13.22 -1.34
C ILE A 101 1.72 14.49 -1.81
N LYS A 102 1.05 15.64 -1.78
CA LYS A 102 1.64 16.94 -2.11
C LYS A 102 2.85 17.24 -1.24
N HIS A 103 2.77 16.96 0.06
CA HIS A 103 3.88 17.19 1.00
C HIS A 103 5.12 16.36 0.64
N LEU A 104 4.94 15.07 0.30
CA LEU A 104 6.05 14.22 -0.19
C LEU A 104 6.69 14.81 -1.46
N ARG A 105 5.88 15.24 -2.42
CA ARG A 105 6.36 15.78 -3.70
C ARG A 105 7.02 17.14 -3.56
N TYR A 106 6.49 18.01 -2.69
CA TYR A 106 7.10 19.32 -2.38
C TYR A 106 8.52 19.15 -1.81
N ASN A 107 8.74 18.13 -0.97
CA ASN A 107 10.06 17.75 -0.46
C ASN A 107 10.95 17.03 -1.50
N LYS A 108 10.58 17.11 -2.79
CA LYS A 108 11.28 16.56 -3.96
C LYS A 108 11.41 15.04 -3.94
N HIS A 109 10.62 14.34 -3.12
CA HIS A 109 10.60 12.88 -3.14
C HIS A 109 10.01 12.39 -4.44
N GLU A 110 10.62 11.36 -5.01
CA GLU A 110 9.97 10.57 -6.05
C GLU A 110 9.01 9.61 -5.37
N VAL A 111 7.77 9.54 -5.83
CA VAL A 111 6.75 8.67 -5.22
C VAL A 111 6.29 7.66 -6.26
N VAL A 112 6.23 6.40 -5.85
CA VAL A 112 5.65 5.29 -6.60
C VAL A 112 4.60 4.66 -5.69
N VAL A 113 3.39 4.54 -6.19
CA VAL A 113 2.29 3.91 -5.46
C VAL A 113 1.98 2.58 -6.12
N PHE A 114 2.07 1.52 -5.33
CA PHE A 114 1.57 0.20 -5.69
C PHE A 114 0.22 0.00 -5.01
N HIS A 115 -0.83 -0.04 -5.81
CA HIS A 115 -2.17 -0.36 -5.36
C HIS A 115 -2.34 -1.87 -5.34
N ILE A 116 -2.32 -2.45 -4.14
CA ILE A 116 -2.41 -3.88 -3.92
C ILE A 116 -3.88 -4.25 -3.82
N ASN A 117 -4.34 -5.18 -4.65
CA ASN A 117 -5.70 -5.71 -4.57
C ASN A 117 -5.75 -7.15 -5.04
N HIS A 118 -6.85 -7.83 -4.77
CA HIS A 118 -7.20 -9.06 -5.47
C HIS A 118 -8.20 -8.73 -6.58
N ASP A 119 -7.77 -8.76 -7.83
CA ASP A 119 -8.61 -8.23 -8.93
C ASP A 119 -9.96 -8.97 -9.04
N GLY A 120 -9.94 -10.29 -8.96
CA GLY A 120 -11.15 -11.13 -9.02
C GLY A 120 -12.15 -10.87 -7.90
N LEU A 121 -11.68 -10.68 -6.65
CA LEU A 121 -12.57 -10.54 -5.49
C LEU A 121 -12.92 -9.08 -5.16
N GLU A 122 -11.97 -8.15 -5.30
CA GLU A 122 -12.13 -6.76 -4.87
C GLU A 122 -12.51 -5.81 -6.01
N ASN A 123 -12.03 -6.03 -7.24
CA ASN A 123 -12.42 -5.16 -8.36
C ASN A 123 -13.61 -5.76 -9.12
N GLN A 124 -13.54 -7.05 -9.44
CA GLN A 124 -14.57 -7.73 -10.21
C GLN A 124 -15.70 -8.30 -9.34
N PHE A 125 -15.52 -8.37 -8.02
CA PHE A 125 -16.53 -8.88 -7.08
C PHE A 125 -17.08 -10.26 -7.48
N ASN A 126 -16.19 -11.17 -7.90
CA ASN A 126 -16.53 -12.51 -8.39
C ASN A 126 -16.77 -13.50 -7.25
N LEU A 127 -17.70 -13.17 -6.37
CA LEU A 127 -18.19 -14.09 -5.35
C LEU A 127 -19.22 -15.07 -5.93
N ARG A 128 -19.25 -16.30 -5.41
CA ARG A 128 -20.27 -17.29 -5.80
C ARG A 128 -21.65 -16.78 -5.41
N ASN A 129 -22.69 -17.08 -6.18
CA ASN A 129 -24.04 -16.60 -5.88
C ASN A 129 -24.70 -17.36 -4.71
N LYS A 130 -24.30 -17.03 -3.48
CA LYS A 130 -24.83 -17.58 -2.21
C LYS A 130 -24.79 -16.50 -1.13
N TYR A 131 -25.50 -16.72 -0.03
CA TYR A 131 -25.38 -15.85 1.14
C TYR A 131 -24.00 -15.98 1.80
N TYR A 132 -23.41 -14.85 2.15
CA TYR A 132 -22.19 -14.76 2.94
C TYR A 132 -22.47 -14.00 4.24
N ASN A 133 -21.84 -14.43 5.32
CA ASN A 133 -21.68 -13.60 6.52
C ASN A 133 -20.32 -12.92 6.38
N VAL A 134 -20.30 -11.64 6.03
CA VAL A 134 -19.08 -10.84 6.04
C VAL A 134 -18.87 -10.26 7.42
N VAL A 135 -17.60 -10.15 7.78
CA VAL A 135 -17.14 -9.48 8.99
C VAL A 135 -16.27 -8.34 8.53
N ASP A 136 -16.61 -7.12 8.93
CA ASP A 136 -15.73 -5.98 8.73
C ASP A 136 -14.48 -6.17 9.60
N MET A 137 -13.30 -6.18 8.98
CA MET A 137 -12.03 -6.38 9.67
C MET A 137 -11.69 -5.22 10.61
N GLU A 138 -12.28 -4.03 10.37
CA GLU A 138 -11.99 -2.81 11.11
C GLU A 138 -12.87 -2.63 12.34
N THR A 139 -14.17 -2.95 12.21
CA THR A 139 -15.15 -2.77 13.30
C THR A 139 -15.56 -4.08 13.95
N GLY A 140 -15.40 -5.22 13.28
CA GLY A 140 -15.95 -6.51 13.67
C GLY A 140 -17.46 -6.64 13.43
N GLU A 141 -18.09 -5.67 12.76
CA GLU A 141 -19.51 -5.73 12.42
C GLU A 141 -19.79 -6.90 11.46
N LYS A 142 -20.89 -7.62 11.71
CA LYS A 142 -21.27 -8.79 10.91
C LYS A 142 -22.50 -8.46 10.08
N MET A 143 -22.40 -8.64 8.77
CA MET A 143 -23.50 -8.40 7.84
C MET A 143 -23.74 -9.64 6.98
N LYS A 144 -25.02 -9.94 6.74
CA LYS A 144 -25.42 -10.91 5.71
C LYS A 144 -25.46 -10.19 4.37
N LEU A 145 -24.70 -10.70 3.41
CA LEU A 145 -24.69 -10.17 2.05
C LEU A 145 -25.12 -11.24 1.05
N HIS A 146 -25.76 -10.81 -0.03
CA HIS A 146 -25.98 -11.63 -1.21
C HIS A 146 -25.31 -10.95 -2.41
N PRO A 147 -24.26 -11.54 -3.03
CA PRO A 147 -23.43 -10.82 -3.99
C PRO A 147 -24.20 -10.23 -5.17
N ARG A 148 -25.22 -10.93 -5.68
CA ARG A 148 -26.04 -10.47 -6.80
C ARG A 148 -26.76 -9.14 -6.53
N GLU A 149 -27.08 -8.84 -5.27
CA GLU A 149 -27.83 -7.63 -4.91
C GLU A 149 -26.93 -6.39 -4.83
N ILE A 150 -25.63 -6.58 -4.58
CA ILE A 150 -24.71 -5.47 -4.32
C ILE A 150 -23.60 -5.33 -5.36
N LYS A 151 -23.38 -6.32 -6.22
CA LYS A 151 -22.25 -6.38 -7.16
C LYS A 151 -22.13 -5.10 -7.99
N GLU A 152 -23.21 -4.67 -8.64
CA GLU A 152 -23.21 -3.49 -9.50
C GLU A 152 -22.91 -2.19 -8.72
N VAL A 153 -23.51 -2.04 -7.54
CA VAL A 153 -23.30 -0.87 -6.68
C VAL A 153 -21.87 -0.83 -6.16
N TYR A 154 -21.34 -1.97 -5.73
CA TYR A 154 -19.99 -2.09 -5.23
C TYR A 154 -18.96 -1.79 -6.32
N GLN A 155 -19.08 -2.41 -7.49
CA GLN A 155 -18.18 -2.17 -8.63
C GLN A 155 -18.19 -0.71 -9.07
N ARG A 156 -19.37 -0.09 -9.14
CA ARG A 156 -19.47 1.33 -9.46
C ARG A 156 -18.73 2.20 -8.45
N LYS A 157 -18.98 2.02 -7.15
CA LYS A 157 -18.29 2.77 -6.08
C LYS A 157 -16.78 2.53 -6.10
N ARG A 158 -16.34 1.29 -6.33
CA ARG A 158 -14.92 0.95 -6.41
C ARG A 158 -14.25 1.62 -7.60
N ASN A 159 -14.89 1.63 -8.77
CA ASN A 159 -14.38 2.31 -9.95
C ASN A 159 -14.32 3.83 -9.74
N GLU A 160 -15.36 4.44 -9.17
CA GLU A 160 -15.37 5.88 -8.81
C GLU A 160 -14.21 6.21 -7.85
N GLN A 161 -13.98 5.36 -6.84
CA GLN A 161 -12.86 5.52 -5.90
C GLN A 161 -11.49 5.45 -6.60
N LEU A 162 -11.30 4.47 -7.49
CA LEU A 162 -10.05 4.29 -8.23
C LEU A 162 -9.79 5.43 -9.22
N GLU A 163 -10.83 5.93 -9.89
CA GLU A 163 -10.72 7.10 -10.75
C GLU A 163 -10.31 8.34 -9.97
N GLN A 164 -10.93 8.60 -8.82
CA GLN A 164 -10.58 9.71 -7.94
C GLN A 164 -9.13 9.62 -7.45
N LEU A 165 -8.71 8.43 -6.99
CA LEU A 165 -7.33 8.19 -6.57
C LEU A 165 -6.35 8.42 -7.73
N ASN A 166 -6.65 7.90 -8.92
CA ASN A 166 -5.79 8.03 -10.08
C ASN A 166 -5.65 9.51 -10.52
N GLN A 167 -6.75 10.25 -10.57
CA GLN A 167 -6.74 11.68 -10.89
C GLN A 167 -5.89 12.46 -9.88
N LEU A 168 -6.07 12.18 -8.58
CA LEU A 168 -5.29 12.81 -7.50
C LEU A 168 -3.79 12.53 -7.67
N LEU A 169 -3.39 11.29 -7.91
CA LEU A 169 -1.97 10.93 -8.04
C LEU A 169 -1.34 11.51 -9.33
N ILE A 170 -2.07 11.53 -10.45
CA ILE A 170 -1.61 12.13 -11.71
C ILE A 170 -1.31 13.62 -11.55
N GLN A 171 -2.16 14.37 -10.83
CA GLN A 171 -1.94 15.80 -10.57
C GLN A 171 -0.59 16.08 -9.88
N HIS A 172 -0.09 15.12 -9.10
CA HIS A 172 1.18 15.20 -8.39
C HIS A 172 2.34 14.50 -9.09
N GLN A 173 2.14 14.03 -10.33
CA GLN A 173 3.11 13.23 -11.10
C GLN A 173 3.57 11.99 -10.31
N VAL A 174 2.61 11.31 -9.68
CA VAL A 174 2.83 10.06 -8.95
C VAL A 174 2.24 8.93 -9.77
N ASP A 175 3.06 7.92 -10.03
CA ASP A 175 2.60 6.74 -10.77
C ASP A 175 1.83 5.82 -9.83
N LEU A 176 0.61 5.46 -10.25
CA LEU A 176 -0.23 4.43 -9.66
C LEU A 176 -0.06 3.14 -10.45
N ILE A 177 0.47 2.11 -9.81
CA ILE A 177 0.70 0.79 -10.41
C ILE A 177 -0.24 -0.19 -9.70
N ASN A 178 -1.18 -0.75 -10.45
CA ASN A 178 -2.05 -1.81 -9.93
C ASN A 178 -1.26 -3.12 -9.85
N VAL A 179 -1.39 -3.81 -8.72
CA VAL A 179 -0.72 -5.09 -8.45
C VAL A 179 -1.76 -6.06 -7.95
N ASP A 180 -1.97 -7.13 -8.72
CA ASP A 180 -2.86 -8.22 -8.34
C ASP A 180 -2.07 -9.23 -7.50
N ILE A 181 -2.54 -9.51 -6.28
CA ILE A 181 -1.85 -10.41 -5.35
C ILE A 181 -1.67 -11.83 -5.90
N ASP A 182 -2.54 -12.26 -6.81
CA ASP A 182 -2.46 -13.58 -7.46
C ASP A 182 -1.27 -13.70 -8.44
N ARG A 183 -0.71 -12.57 -8.88
CA ARG A 183 0.41 -12.54 -9.85
C ARG A 183 1.79 -12.56 -9.19
N GLY A 184 1.83 -12.52 -7.85
CA GLY A 184 3.07 -12.48 -7.09
C GLY A 184 3.82 -11.14 -7.18
N PHE A 185 5.06 -11.11 -6.69
CA PHE A 185 5.85 -9.86 -6.58
C PHE A 185 6.64 -9.49 -7.85
N ASP A 186 6.71 -10.38 -8.84
CA ASP A 186 7.52 -10.18 -10.05
C ASP A 186 7.07 -8.94 -10.83
N GLU A 187 5.75 -8.69 -10.87
CA GLU A 187 5.17 -7.50 -11.50
C GLU A 187 5.66 -6.21 -10.82
N VAL A 188 5.74 -6.20 -9.49
CA VAL A 188 6.26 -5.04 -8.72
C VAL A 188 7.70 -4.76 -9.11
N LEU A 189 8.54 -5.80 -9.17
CA LEU A 189 9.95 -5.68 -9.52
C LEU A 189 10.12 -5.18 -10.96
N LEU A 190 9.39 -5.76 -11.91
CA LEU A 190 9.44 -5.36 -13.32
C LEU A 190 9.05 -3.89 -13.50
N GLN A 191 7.95 -3.46 -12.88
CA GLN A 191 7.48 -2.08 -12.98
C GLN A 191 8.47 -1.10 -12.36
N TYR A 192 9.08 -1.45 -11.22
CA TYR A 192 10.17 -0.69 -10.63
C TYR A 192 11.36 -0.54 -11.61
N LEU A 193 11.81 -1.63 -12.24
CA LEU A 193 12.94 -1.62 -13.18
C LEU A 193 12.64 -0.81 -14.44
N ILE A 194 11.43 -0.93 -15.01
CA ILE A 194 11.00 -0.14 -16.16
C ILE A 194 11.04 1.35 -15.83
N LYS A 195 10.55 1.74 -14.65
CA LYS A 195 10.55 3.14 -14.21
C LYS A 195 11.97 3.66 -14.03
N ARG A 196 12.86 2.87 -13.41
CA ARG A 196 14.28 3.25 -13.26
C ARG A 196 14.98 3.42 -14.61
N LYS A 197 14.67 2.57 -15.60
CA LYS A 197 15.25 2.69 -16.95
C LYS A 197 14.84 3.98 -17.67
N LYS A 198 13.66 4.54 -17.40
CA LYS A 198 13.22 5.81 -18.02
C LYS A 198 13.90 7.06 -17.44
N ILE A 199 14.56 6.93 -16.29
CA ILE A 199 15.22 8.03 -15.58
C ILE A 199 16.70 8.18 -16.00
N PHE A 200 17.25 7.18 -16.69
CA PHE A 200 18.62 7.16 -17.24
C PHE A 200 18.58 7.05 -18.77
#